data_AF-A0A0P9DWU4-F1
#
_entry.id   AF-A0A0P9DWU4-F1
#
_cell.length_a   1.000
_cell.length_b   1.000
_cell.length_c   1.000
_cell.angle_alpha   90.00
_cell.angle_beta   90.00
_cell.angle_gamma   90.00
#
_symmetry.space_group_name_H-M   'P 1'
#
loop_
_entity.id
_entity.type
_entity.pdbx_description
1 polymer ?
#
loop_
_entity_poly.entity_id
_entity_poly.type
_entity_poly.pdbx_seq_one_letter_code
_entity_poly.pdbx_strand_id
1 'polypeptide(L)'
;MDEKLYYAIIWYFMVKNLETGVEVKKVDSQGRLILPADWREAEIGESRELYIIKRKGYLKIVPKRRVDLTENFDKVDLGVETIGSWKQFEKKFYEAGA
;
A
#
# COMPACT_ATOMS: atom_id res chain seq x y z
N MET A 1 28.73 21.22 12.53
CA MET A 1 27.56 20.82 13.33
C MET A 1 27.94 19.59 14.10
N ASP A 2 27.84 19.63 15.43
CA ASP A 2 28.15 18.48 16.29
C ASP A 2 27.16 17.34 16.03
N GLU A 3 27.65 16.10 16.11
CA GLU A 3 26.90 14.86 15.88
C GLU A 3 25.68 14.76 16.79
N LYS A 4 25.80 15.16 18.07
CA LYS A 4 24.67 15.20 19.00
C LYS A 4 23.60 16.18 18.54
N LEU A 5 24.00 17.35 18.06
CA LEU A 5 23.08 18.36 17.55
C LEU A 5 22.33 17.86 16.28
N TYR A 6 23.01 17.13 15.40
CA TYR A 6 22.39 16.52 14.22
C TYR A 6 21.32 15.47 14.61
N TYR A 7 21.64 14.57 15.53
CA TYR A 7 20.67 13.57 16.02
C TYR A 7 19.49 14.21 16.75
N ALA A 8 19.73 15.27 17.54
CA ALA A 8 18.69 16.00 18.24
C ALA A 8 17.71 16.69 17.27
N ILE A 9 18.23 17.29 16.19
CA ILE A 9 17.42 17.93 15.15
C ILE A 9 16.56 16.89 14.43
N ILE A 10 17.15 15.78 13.99
CA ILE A 10 16.40 14.70 13.31
C ILE A 10 15.31 14.12 14.22
N TRP A 11 15.65 13.89 15.49
CA TRP A 11 14.70 13.38 16.46
C TRP A 11 13.54 14.36 16.69
N TYR A 12 13.83 15.65 16.87
CA TYR A 12 12.82 16.69 17.04
C TYR A 12 11.86 16.73 15.84
N PHE A 13 12.37 16.71 14.61
CA PHE A 13 11.54 16.69 13.41
C PHE A 13 10.74 15.39 13.25
N MET A 14 11.30 14.22 13.59
CA MET A 14 10.54 12.97 13.57
C MET A 14 9.41 12.97 14.59
N VAL A 15 9.67 13.37 15.83
CA VAL A 15 8.67 13.37 16.92
C VAL A 15 7.57 14.41 16.69
N LYS A 16 7.92 15.59 16.14
CA LYS A 16 6.94 16.66 15.90
C LYS A 16 6.01 16.42 14.71
N ASN A 17 6.42 15.63 13.72
CA ASN A 17 5.65 15.42 12.48
C ASN A 17 4.93 14.07 12.39
N LEU A 18 5.05 13.20 13.41
CA LEU A 18 4.34 11.93 13.47
C LEU A 18 3.18 12.05 14.47
N GLU A 19 1.94 11.88 13.99
CA GLU A 19 0.74 11.73 14.84
C GLU A 19 0.72 10.38 15.60
N THR A 20 1.77 9.55 15.47
CA THR A 20 1.89 8.21 16.04
C THR A 20 3.30 7.94 16.61
N GLY A 21 3.39 7.04 17.59
CA GLY A 21 4.61 6.78 18.37
C GLY A 21 5.80 6.29 17.53
N VAL A 22 7.00 6.73 17.92
CA VAL A 22 8.27 6.26 17.32
C VAL A 22 8.89 5.19 18.21
N GLU A 23 9.11 4.00 17.66
CA GLU A 23 9.86 2.93 18.32
C GLU A 23 11.22 2.69 17.64
N VAL A 24 12.28 2.63 18.45
CA VAL A 24 13.61 2.24 17.98
C VAL A 24 13.76 0.73 18.12
N LYS A 25 13.94 0.02 17.00
CA LYS A 25 14.21 -1.42 16.94
C LYS A 25 15.59 -1.67 16.33
N LYS A 26 16.28 -2.69 16.83
CA LYS A 26 17.51 -3.18 16.20
C LYS A 26 17.15 -4.10 15.04
N VAL A 27 17.91 -3.99 13.96
CA VAL A 27 17.92 -4.98 12.89
C VAL A 27 18.79 -6.15 13.34
N ASP A 28 18.31 -7.38 13.15
CA ASP A 28 19.08 -8.55 13.54
C ASP A 28 20.25 -8.82 12.57
N SER A 29 21.08 -9.82 12.90
CA SER A 29 22.25 -10.19 12.10
C SER A 29 21.91 -10.67 10.68
N GLN A 30 20.66 -11.06 10.43
CA GLN A 30 20.18 -11.50 9.13
C GLN A 30 19.51 -10.36 8.34
N GLY A 31 19.48 -9.14 8.89
CA GLY A 31 18.84 -7.99 8.24
C GLY A 31 17.32 -7.91 8.45
N ARG A 32 16.75 -8.70 9.37
CA ARG A 32 15.30 -8.71 9.63
C ARG A 32 14.92 -7.62 10.64
N LEU A 33 13.75 -7.02 10.41
CA LEU A 33 13.10 -6.10 11.33
C LEU A 33 11.87 -6.75 11.94
N ILE A 34 11.78 -6.77 13.26
CA ILE A 34 10.58 -7.25 13.97
C ILE A 34 9.57 -6.11 14.03
N LEU A 35 8.42 -6.29 13.38
CA LEU A 35 7.32 -5.33 13.40
C LEU A 35 6.59 -5.35 14.75
N PRO A 36 6.08 -4.20 15.23
CA PRO A 36 5.25 -4.11 16.44
C PRO A 36 4.05 -5.06 16.39
N ALA A 37 3.77 -5.74 17.50
CA ALA A 37 2.78 -6.83 17.53
C ALA A 37 1.35 -6.32 17.29
N ASP A 38 1.01 -5.22 17.95
CA ASP A 38 -0.22 -4.44 17.77
C ASP A 38 -0.43 -4.00 16.33
N TRP A 39 0.62 -3.48 15.68
CA TRP A 39 0.54 -3.06 14.27
C TRP A 39 0.33 -4.25 13.33
N ARG A 40 0.99 -5.39 13.60
CA ARG A 40 0.77 -6.61 12.79
C ARG A 40 -0.68 -7.08 12.86
N GLU A 41 -1.26 -7.07 14.05
CA GLU A 41 -2.64 -7.48 14.29
C GLU A 41 -3.64 -6.52 13.62
N ALA A 42 -3.43 -5.21 13.75
CA ALA A 42 -4.31 -4.19 13.20
C ALA A 42 -4.24 -4.07 11.66
N GLU A 43 -3.03 -4.16 11.07
CA GLU A 43 -2.82 -3.71 9.69
C GLU A 43 -2.53 -4.80 8.68
N ILE A 44 -1.86 -5.90 9.08
CA ILE A 44 -1.41 -6.93 8.15
C ILE A 44 -2.49 -8.00 7.93
N GLY A 45 -3.31 -8.27 8.96
CA GLY A 45 -4.35 -9.29 8.91
C GLY A 45 -3.81 -10.67 8.50
N GLU A 46 -4.62 -11.44 7.79
CA GLU A 46 -4.31 -12.83 7.43
C GLU A 46 -3.33 -12.97 6.26
N SER A 47 -3.22 -11.97 5.37
CA SER A 47 -2.40 -12.08 4.16
C SER A 47 -0.92 -12.24 4.48
N ARG A 48 -0.46 -11.63 5.60
CA ARG A 48 0.95 -11.62 6.03
C ARG A 48 1.92 -11.11 4.96
N GLU A 49 1.41 -10.37 3.98
CA GLU A 49 2.18 -9.81 2.88
C GLU A 49 2.36 -8.30 3.05
N LEU A 50 3.55 -7.81 2.71
CA LEU A 50 3.92 -6.39 2.82
C LEU A 50 4.59 -5.92 1.54
N TYR A 51 4.32 -4.68 1.15
CA TYR A 51 5.14 -3.95 0.20
C TYR A 51 6.31 -3.28 0.93
N ILE A 52 7.54 -3.51 0.44
CA ILE A 52 8.74 -2.80 0.87
C ILE A 52 9.18 -1.88 -0.26
N ILE A 53 8.95 -0.57 -0.09
CA ILE A 53 9.29 0.44 -1.08
C ILE A 53 10.63 1.07 -0.68
N LYS A 54 11.64 0.88 -1.53
CA LYS A 54 12.99 1.43 -1.33
C LYS A 54 13.06 2.86 -1.88
N ARG A 55 13.48 3.82 -1.05
CA ARG A 55 13.77 5.20 -1.46
C ARG A 55 15.11 5.64 -0.87
N LYS A 56 15.69 6.72 -1.41
CA LYS A 56 16.92 7.28 -0.87
C LYS A 56 16.68 7.74 0.57
N GLY A 57 17.36 7.11 1.53
CA GLY A 57 17.31 7.47 2.95
C GLY A 57 16.21 6.82 3.78
N TYR A 58 15.25 6.10 3.19
CA TYR A 58 14.20 5.42 3.97
C TYR A 58 13.55 4.23 3.25
N LEU A 59 12.95 3.34 4.04
CA LEU A 59 12.08 2.28 3.58
C LEU A 59 10.64 2.60 3.99
N LYS A 60 9.69 2.42 3.08
CA LYS A 60 8.26 2.46 3.41
C LYS A 60 7.71 1.04 3.41
N ILE A 61 7.15 0.63 4.54
CA ILE A 61 6.49 -0.65 4.73
C ILE A 61 4.98 -0.40 4.68
N VAL A 62 4.26 -1.12 3.82
CA VAL A 62 2.81 -0.98 3.65
C VAL A 62 2.17 -2.36 3.63
N PRO A 63 1.09 -2.61 4.39
CA PRO A 63 0.38 -3.88 4.32
C PRO A 63 -0.21 -4.09 2.93
N LYS A 64 -0.04 -5.30 2.38
CA LYS A 64 -0.69 -5.70 1.15
C LYS A 64 -2.10 -6.19 1.50
N ARG A 65 -3.06 -5.28 1.42
CA ARG A 65 -4.48 -5.60 1.55
C ARG A 65 -4.91 -6.38 0.31
N ARG A 66 -5.64 -7.49 0.52
CA ARG A 66 -6.39 -8.11 -0.58
C ARG A 66 -7.43 -7.10 -1.01
N VAL A 67 -7.33 -6.65 -2.26
CA VAL A 67 -8.42 -5.91 -2.88
C VAL A 67 -9.48 -6.94 -3.20
N ASP A 68 -10.59 -6.91 -2.47
CA ASP A 68 -11.75 -7.70 -2.87
C ASP A 68 -12.39 -7.00 -4.07
N LEU A 69 -12.16 -7.55 -5.26
CA LEU A 69 -12.75 -7.02 -6.48
C LEU A 69 -14.25 -7.31 -6.56
N THR A 70 -14.79 -8.19 -5.70
CA THR A 70 -16.21 -8.53 -5.64
C THR A 70 -17.06 -7.28 -5.40
N GLU A 71 -16.57 -6.30 -4.61
CA GLU A 71 -17.25 -5.01 -4.40
C GLU A 71 -17.41 -4.17 -5.69
N ASN A 72 -16.65 -4.50 -6.74
CA ASN A 72 -16.75 -3.85 -8.04
C ASN A 72 -17.58 -4.65 -9.04
N PHE A 73 -17.95 -5.89 -8.73
CA PHE A 73 -18.72 -6.73 -9.66
C PHE A 73 -20.12 -6.13 -9.87
N ASP A 74 -20.76 -5.64 -8.80
CA ASP A 74 -22.09 -5.01 -8.88
C ASP A 74 -22.07 -3.59 -9.48
N LYS A 75 -20.91 -2.94 -9.54
CA LYS A 75 -20.76 -1.59 -10.14
C LYS A 75 -20.53 -1.64 -11.65
N VAL A 76 -20.12 -2.80 -12.16
CA VAL A 76 -19.89 -3.04 -13.57
C VAL A 76 -21.18 -3.59 -14.15
N ASP A 77 -22.14 -2.71 -14.41
CA ASP A 77 -23.33 -3.01 -15.23
C ASP A 77 -22.93 -3.02 -16.72
N LEU A 78 -22.00 -3.91 -17.07
CA LEU A 78 -21.79 -4.28 -18.46
C LEU A 78 -22.93 -5.25 -18.76
N GLY A 79 -24.03 -4.81 -19.35
CA GLY A 79 -25.14 -5.69 -19.75
C GLY A 79 -24.64 -6.89 -20.55
N VAL A 80 -24.29 -7.97 -19.84
CA VAL A 80 -23.55 -9.15 -20.34
C VAL A 80 -24.40 -9.91 -21.36
N GLU A 81 -25.72 -9.68 -21.32
CA GLU A 81 -26.72 -10.05 -22.33
C GLU A 81 -26.35 -9.58 -23.75
N THR A 82 -25.46 -8.58 -23.91
CA THR A 82 -25.12 -8.00 -25.22
C THR A 82 -23.89 -8.63 -25.88
N ILE A 83 -23.08 -9.43 -25.18
CA ILE A 83 -21.87 -10.06 -25.76
C ILE A 83 -22.22 -11.44 -26.36
N GLY A 84 -23.34 -11.54 -27.08
CA GLY A 84 -23.63 -12.71 -27.92
C GLY A 84 -22.68 -12.83 -29.11
N SER A 85 -22.06 -11.71 -29.52
CA SER A 85 -21.02 -11.66 -30.57
C SER A 85 -20.11 -10.45 -30.37
N TRP A 86 -18.82 -10.71 -30.12
CA TRP A 86 -17.79 -9.68 -30.01
C TRP A 86 -17.75 -8.74 -31.23
N LYS A 87 -17.96 -9.30 -32.43
CA LYS A 87 -17.95 -8.56 -33.69
C LYS A 87 -19.10 -7.56 -33.81
N GLN A 88 -20.27 -7.87 -33.24
CA GLN A 88 -21.42 -6.97 -33.24
C GLN A 88 -21.26 -5.84 -32.21
N PHE A 89 -20.65 -6.16 -31.07
CA PHE A 89 -20.29 -5.18 -30.06
C PHE A 89 -19.30 -4.14 -30.61
N GLU A 90 -18.19 -4.62 -31.21
CA GLU A 90 -17.13 -3.77 -31.75
C GLU A 90 -17.66 -2.78 -32.82
N LYS A 91 -18.50 -3.27 -33.73
CA LYS A 91 -19.15 -2.44 -34.76
C LYS A 91 -19.97 -1.30 -34.13
N LYS A 92 -20.86 -1.61 -33.16
CA LYS A 92 -21.69 -0.61 -32.50
C LYS A 92 -20.88 0.41 -31.71
N PHE A 93 -19.80 -0.03 -31.06
CA PHE A 93 -18.96 0.84 -30.25
C PHE A 93 -18.25 1.91 -31.09
N TYR A 94 -17.69 1.52 -32.24
CA TYR A 94 -17.03 2.47 -33.14
C TYR A 94 -18.02 3.36 -33.93
N GLU A 95 -19.22 2.86 -34.22
CA GLU A 95 -20.28 3.65 -34.87
C GLU A 95 -20.94 4.67 -33.92
N ALA A 96 -21.03 4.38 -32.63
CA ALA A 96 -21.60 5.30 -31.63
C ALA A 96 -20.63 6.41 -31.18
N GLY A 97 -19.35 6.31 -31.53
CA GLY A 97 -18.31 7.31 -31.24
C GLY A 97 -18.06 8.33 -32.36
N ALA A 98 -18.82 8.27 -33.46
CA ALA A 98 -18.77 9.19 -34.60
C ALA A 98 -20.01 10.11 -34.62
#